data_AF-A0A4R1QHN6-F1
#
_entry.id   AF-A0A4R1QHN6-F1
#
_cell.length_a   1.000
_cell.length_b   1.000
_cell.length_c   1.000
_cell.angle_alpha   90.00
_cell.angle_beta   90.00
_cell.angle_gamma   90.00
#
_symmetry.space_group_name_H-M   'P 1'
#
loop_
_entity.id
_entity.type
_entity.pdbx_description
1 polymer ?
#
loop_
_entity_poly.entity_id
_entity_poly.type
_entity_poly.pdbx_seq_one_letter_code
_entity_poly.pdbx_strand_id
1 'polypeptide(L)'
;METSFFLLTLIGILSSFVGTLAGGAGLITLPAMMLVGIPIQTGIATNKFSTGFASLTSISYLLKNKELDVKTIISTIFLSFIGGVIGASVTSSISEKTMNSVALVLLIFALFVSLKNKQWVSSVQVQKKKPNMISKCLSFLIAVYDGGFGPGSSTFAILHYMSQQHTYIKAVQLTRVFIFGSCLGAFIVYYQTGFVQWHYAIAMAIGSSLGSQIGLLALPRIPLKVAQLMLVSIIVLLIGEMLYKLASS
;
A
#
# COMPACT_ATOMS: atom_id res chain seq x y z
N MET A 1 17.50 8.77 18.59
CA MET A 1 16.97 7.43 18.24
C MET A 1 15.54 7.26 18.70
N GLU A 2 15.19 7.54 19.96
CA GLU A 2 13.81 7.37 20.46
C GLU A 2 12.78 8.28 19.78
N THR A 3 13.12 9.54 19.52
CA THR A 3 12.26 10.49 18.80
C THR A 3 11.91 10.02 17.39
N SER A 4 12.86 9.40 16.69
CA SER A 4 12.64 8.83 15.35
C SER A 4 11.73 7.60 15.41
N PHE A 5 11.82 6.79 16.46
CA PHE A 5 10.97 5.61 16.63
C PHE A 5 9.50 6.00 16.83
N PHE A 6 9.23 6.91 17.78
CA PHE A 6 7.87 7.39 18.05
C PHE A 6 7.23 8.05 16.83
N LEU A 7 8.00 8.90 16.12
CA LEU A 7 7.54 9.57 14.92
C LEU A 7 7.19 8.57 13.80
N LEU A 8 8.03 7.56 13.56
CA LEU A 8 7.74 6.52 12.57
C LEU A 8 6.53 5.67 12.95
N THR A 9 6.37 5.34 14.23
CA THR A 9 5.15 4.66 14.69
C THR A 9 3.91 5.50 14.43
N LEU A 10 3.94 6.81 14.72
CA LEU A 10 2.83 7.71 14.45
C LEU A 10 2.52 7.83 12.94
N ILE A 11 3.56 7.97 12.10
CA ILE A 11 3.44 7.96 10.64
C ILE A 11 2.75 6.67 10.22
N GLY A 12 3.21 5.51 10.69
CA GLY A 12 2.64 4.20 10.39
C GLY A 12 1.16 4.08 10.78
N ILE A 13 0.77 4.59 11.95
CA ILE A 13 -0.63 4.59 12.41
C ILE A 13 -1.49 5.40 11.45
N LEU A 14 -1.13 6.67 11.21
CA LEU A 14 -1.92 7.59 10.40
C LEU A 14 -1.99 7.13 8.94
N SER A 15 -0.84 6.76 8.37
CA SER A 15 -0.76 6.32 6.97
C SER A 15 -1.56 5.04 6.73
N SER A 16 -1.47 4.07 7.64
CA SER A 16 -2.15 2.79 7.48
C SER A 16 -3.63 2.87 7.81
N PHE A 17 -4.04 3.74 8.75
CA PHE A 17 -5.45 4.04 8.98
C PHE A 17 -6.11 4.59 7.72
N VAL A 18 -5.57 5.68 7.16
CA VAL A 18 -6.09 6.28 5.93
C VAL A 18 -5.92 5.33 4.74
N GLY A 19 -4.81 4.60 4.69
CA GLY A 19 -4.53 3.64 3.65
C GLY A 19 -5.49 2.44 3.64
N THR A 20 -5.98 1.98 4.79
CA THR A 20 -7.06 0.98 4.85
C THR A 20 -8.34 1.50 4.24
N LEU A 21 -8.65 2.77 4.49
CA LEU A 21 -9.90 3.38 4.08
C LEU A 21 -9.89 3.86 2.62
N ALA A 22 -8.73 4.11 2.02
CA ALA A 22 -8.64 4.73 0.69
C ALA A 22 -7.66 4.07 -0.28
N GLY A 23 -6.86 3.09 0.16
CA GLY A 23 -5.89 2.39 -0.70
C GLY A 23 -4.53 3.06 -0.86
N GLY A 24 -4.22 4.08 -0.05
CA GLY A 24 -3.06 4.95 -0.29
C GLY A 24 -1.93 4.94 0.74
N ALA A 25 -1.83 3.94 1.63
CA ALA A 25 -0.83 3.96 2.72
C ALA A 25 0.60 4.28 2.23
N GLY A 26 1.04 3.59 1.18
CA GLY A 26 2.37 3.78 0.59
C GLY A 26 2.64 5.17 0.02
N LEU A 27 1.59 5.89 -0.39
CA LEU A 27 1.70 7.28 -0.87
C LEU A 27 1.98 8.26 0.27
N ILE A 28 1.69 7.86 1.52
CA ILE A 28 1.94 8.65 2.72
C ILE A 28 3.26 8.22 3.36
N THR A 29 3.48 6.91 3.55
CA THR A 29 4.64 6.38 4.27
C THR A 29 5.95 6.75 3.59
N LEU A 30 6.05 6.62 2.27
CA LEU A 30 7.32 6.80 1.57
C LEU A 30 7.80 8.26 1.60
N PRO A 31 6.98 9.28 1.23
CA PRO A 31 7.38 10.68 1.38
C PRO A 31 7.64 11.08 2.83
N ALA A 32 6.82 10.62 3.78
CA ALA A 32 7.02 10.92 5.19
C ALA A 32 8.37 10.38 5.72
N MET A 33 8.75 9.16 5.30
CA MET A 33 10.07 8.60 5.62
C MET A 33 11.21 9.38 4.97
N MET A 34 11.06 9.82 3.72
CA MET A 34 12.06 10.65 3.04
C MET A 34 12.22 12.02 3.72
N LEU A 35 11.13 12.61 4.22
CA LEU A 35 11.16 13.88 4.95
C LEU A 35 11.95 13.79 6.26
N VAL A 36 11.91 12.64 6.94
CA VAL A 36 12.72 12.39 8.15
C VAL A 36 14.14 11.91 7.83
N GLY A 37 14.55 11.92 6.55
CA GLY A 37 15.91 11.63 6.11
C GLY A 37 16.20 10.16 5.81
N ILE A 38 15.18 9.30 5.71
CA ILE A 38 15.38 7.89 5.35
C ILE A 38 15.56 7.78 3.83
N PRO A 39 16.64 7.13 3.34
CA PRO A 39 16.85 6.87 1.91
C PRO A 39 15.70 6.09 1.29
N ILE A 40 15.38 6.34 0.02
CA ILE A 40 14.18 5.79 -0.63
C ILE A 40 14.18 4.24 -0.66
N GLN A 41 15.33 3.61 -0.87
CA GLN A 41 15.46 2.14 -0.90
C GLN A 41 15.17 1.53 0.48
N THR A 42 15.72 2.12 1.54
CA THR A 42 15.41 1.76 2.93
C THR A 42 13.94 2.04 3.27
N GLY A 43 13.38 3.15 2.78
CA GLY A 43 11.97 3.48 2.91
C GLY A 43 11.06 2.43 2.26
N ILE A 44 11.37 2.00 1.04
CA ILE A 44 10.60 0.95 0.35
C ILE A 44 10.73 -0.37 1.10
N ALA A 45 11.93 -0.79 1.48
CA ALA A 45 12.15 -2.02 2.26
C ALA A 45 11.36 -2.01 3.58
N THR A 46 11.40 -0.89 4.30
CA THR A 46 10.64 -0.63 5.55
C THR A 46 9.14 -0.68 5.29
N ASN A 47 8.67 -0.08 4.19
CA ASN A 47 7.27 -0.09 3.80
C ASN A 47 6.78 -1.50 3.45
N LYS A 48 7.60 -2.33 2.78
CA LYS A 48 7.26 -3.71 2.44
C LYS A 48 7.12 -4.58 3.68
N PHE A 49 8.06 -4.47 4.62
CA PHE A 49 7.96 -5.17 5.89
C PHE A 49 6.71 -4.74 6.69
N SER A 50 6.56 -3.44 6.92
CA SER A 50 5.47 -2.91 7.76
C SER A 50 4.09 -3.12 7.15
N THR A 51 3.92 -2.91 5.85
CA THR A 51 2.65 -3.15 5.14
C THR A 51 2.33 -4.64 5.05
N GLY A 52 3.34 -5.48 4.84
CA GLY A 52 3.18 -6.94 4.90
C GLY A 52 2.69 -7.40 6.27
N PHE A 53 3.32 -6.93 7.35
CA PHE A 53 2.92 -7.28 8.71
C PHE A 53 1.51 -6.76 9.06
N ALA A 54 1.19 -5.51 8.71
CA ALA A 54 -0.16 -4.95 8.88
C ALA A 54 -1.22 -5.73 8.08
N SER A 55 -0.87 -6.20 6.88
CA SER A 55 -1.77 -7.03 6.06
C SER A 55 -1.93 -8.43 6.62
N LEU A 56 -0.88 -9.02 7.20
CA LEU A 56 -0.96 -10.31 7.91
C LEU A 56 -1.95 -10.24 9.08
N THR A 57 -1.84 -9.21 9.93
CA THR A 57 -2.77 -9.04 11.06
C THR A 57 -4.21 -8.83 10.59
N SER A 58 -4.39 -8.13 9.46
CA SER A 58 -5.69 -7.97 8.81
C SER A 58 -6.24 -9.31 8.32
N ILE A 59 -5.43 -10.15 7.66
CA ILE A 59 -5.83 -11.49 7.19
C ILE A 59 -6.28 -12.37 8.36
N SER A 60 -5.57 -12.34 9.49
CA SER A 60 -5.96 -13.08 10.70
C SER A 60 -7.36 -12.69 11.19
N TYR A 61 -7.68 -11.39 11.16
CA TYR A 61 -9.02 -10.89 11.49
C TYR A 61 -10.08 -11.39 10.48
N LEU A 62 -9.80 -11.30 9.17
CA LEU A 62 -10.72 -11.73 8.11
C LEU A 62 -11.00 -13.24 8.15
N LEU A 63 -9.97 -14.05 8.46
CA LEU A 63 -10.10 -15.50 8.65
C LEU A 63 -10.98 -15.84 9.86
N LYS A 64 -10.77 -15.15 10.99
CA LYS A 64 -11.57 -15.34 12.21
C LYS A 64 -13.05 -15.08 11.97
N ASN A 65 -13.36 -14.07 11.15
CA ASN A 65 -14.73 -13.69 10.83
C ASN A 65 -15.33 -14.45 9.63
N LYS A 66 -14.60 -15.41 9.05
CA LYS A 66 -15.03 -16.22 7.87
C LYS A 66 -15.45 -15.38 6.68
N GLU A 67 -14.86 -14.21 6.52
CA GLU A 67 -15.22 -13.28 5.44
C GLU A 67 -14.64 -13.71 4.09
N LEU A 68 -13.59 -14.54 4.07
CA LEU A 68 -12.90 -15.03 2.87
C LEU A 68 -12.64 -16.52 2.95
N ASP A 69 -12.72 -17.20 1.79
CA ASP A 69 -12.37 -18.62 1.68
C ASP A 69 -10.84 -18.81 1.62
N VAL A 70 -10.34 -19.84 2.28
CA VAL A 70 -8.91 -20.14 2.41
C VAL A 70 -8.28 -20.38 1.04
N LYS A 71 -9.01 -21.02 0.12
CA LYS A 71 -8.53 -21.26 -1.25
C LYS A 71 -8.27 -19.96 -2.00
N THR A 72 -9.16 -18.98 -1.87
CA THR A 72 -8.97 -17.64 -2.47
C THR A 72 -7.77 -16.94 -1.86
N ILE A 73 -7.57 -17.07 -0.55
CA ILE A 73 -6.43 -16.47 0.17
C ILE A 73 -5.12 -17.02 -0.37
N ILE A 74 -4.94 -18.34 -0.34
CA ILE A 74 -3.69 -19.00 -0.77
C ILE A 74 -3.38 -18.70 -2.24
N SER A 75 -4.38 -18.81 -3.12
CA SER A 75 -4.18 -18.52 -4.55
C SER A 75 -3.79 -17.06 -4.81
N THR A 76 -4.33 -16.12 -4.04
CA THR A 76 -4.03 -14.69 -4.19
C THR A 76 -2.64 -14.38 -3.67
N ILE A 77 -2.26 -14.95 -2.52
CA ILE A 77 -0.92 -14.82 -1.94
C ILE A 77 0.13 -15.36 -2.90
N PHE A 78 -0.08 -16.55 -3.47
CA PHE A 78 0.90 -17.15 -4.37
C PHE A 78 1.16 -16.30 -5.62
N LEU A 79 0.10 -15.84 -6.29
CA LEU A 79 0.23 -14.99 -7.48
C LEU A 79 0.93 -13.67 -7.16
N SER A 80 0.50 -13.01 -6.09
CA SER A 80 1.05 -11.71 -5.68
C SER A 80 2.48 -11.84 -5.16
N PHE A 81 2.84 -12.93 -4.50
CA PHE A 81 4.20 -13.24 -4.06
C PHE A 81 5.18 -13.30 -5.22
N ILE A 82 4.84 -14.03 -6.29
CA ILE A 82 5.70 -14.13 -7.47
C ILE A 82 5.90 -12.75 -8.11
N GLY A 83 4.82 -11.99 -8.27
CA GLY A 83 4.92 -10.61 -8.76
C GLY A 83 5.78 -9.75 -7.83
N GLY A 84 5.61 -9.90 -6.53
CA GLY A 84 6.35 -9.20 -5.48
C GLY A 84 7.87 -9.40 -5.59
N VAL A 85 8.29 -10.67 -5.72
CA VAL A 85 9.70 -11.05 -5.91
C VAL A 85 10.24 -10.42 -7.19
N ILE A 86 9.57 -10.60 -8.33
CA ILE A 86 10.03 -10.08 -9.63
C ILE A 86 10.16 -8.56 -9.60
N GLY A 87 9.14 -7.87 -9.08
CA GLY A 87 9.13 -6.42 -8.97
C GLY A 87 10.28 -5.89 -8.12
N ALA A 88 10.48 -6.50 -6.94
CA ALA A 88 11.57 -6.13 -6.06
C ALA A 88 12.94 -6.39 -6.70
N SER A 89 13.14 -7.53 -7.37
CA SER A 89 14.40 -7.87 -8.03
C SER A 89 14.76 -6.90 -9.17
N VAL A 90 13.75 -6.45 -9.93
CA VAL A 90 13.95 -5.42 -10.96
C VAL A 90 14.34 -4.09 -10.32
N THR A 91 13.63 -3.69 -9.26
CA THR A 91 13.77 -2.36 -8.67
C THR A 91 15.00 -2.23 -7.77
N SER A 92 15.44 -3.32 -7.12
CA SER A 92 16.65 -3.35 -6.30
C SER A 92 17.93 -3.05 -7.08
N SER A 93 17.89 -3.22 -8.40
CA SER A 93 19.01 -2.95 -9.31
C SER A 93 18.99 -1.53 -9.89
N ILE A 94 17.99 -0.71 -9.55
CA ILE A 94 17.82 0.66 -10.05
C ILE A 94 18.54 1.65 -9.13
N SER A 95 19.18 2.67 -9.71
CA SER A 95 19.85 3.73 -8.95
C SER A 95 18.87 4.58 -8.14
N GLU A 96 19.32 5.05 -6.97
CA GLU A 96 18.53 5.86 -6.04
C GLU A 96 17.95 7.12 -6.70
N LYS A 97 18.75 7.80 -7.53
CA LYS A 97 18.32 8.98 -8.29
C LYS A 97 17.14 8.69 -9.21
N THR A 98 17.14 7.53 -9.87
CA THR A 98 16.05 7.11 -10.76
C THR A 98 14.80 6.77 -9.96
N MET A 99 14.95 6.08 -8.83
CA MET A 99 13.83 5.75 -7.94
C MET A 99 13.16 7.00 -7.37
N ASN A 100 13.93 8.02 -6.98
CA ASN A 100 13.38 9.31 -6.52
C ASN A 100 12.55 10.01 -7.61
N SER A 101 13.01 10.00 -8.86
CA SER A 101 12.26 10.55 -9.99
C SER A 101 10.96 9.77 -10.25
N VAL A 102 11.03 8.44 -10.23
CA VAL A 102 9.86 7.55 -10.38
C VAL A 102 8.85 7.80 -9.25
N ALA A 103 9.32 7.99 -8.03
CA ALA A 103 8.48 8.31 -6.87
C ALA A 103 7.67 9.59 -7.07
N LEU A 104 8.34 10.67 -7.50
CA LEU A 104 7.69 11.96 -7.77
C LEU A 104 6.64 11.85 -8.87
N VAL A 105 6.97 11.19 -9.99
CA VAL A 105 6.02 10.97 -11.09
C VAL A 105 4.81 10.17 -10.63
N LEU A 106 5.02 9.12 -9.84
CA LEU A 106 3.92 8.31 -9.29
C LEU A 106 3.09 9.07 -8.28
N LEU A 107 3.69 9.96 -7.48
CA LEU A 107 2.94 10.83 -6.56
C LEU A 107 2.03 11.80 -7.31
N ILE A 108 2.55 12.46 -8.35
CA ILE A 108 1.79 13.38 -9.21
C ILE A 108 0.68 12.62 -9.93
N PHE A 109 0.98 11.44 -10.48
CA PHE A 109 -0.01 10.60 -11.12
C PHE A 109 -1.10 10.14 -10.14
N ALA A 110 -0.72 9.72 -8.93
CA ALA A 110 -1.66 9.31 -7.88
C ALA A 110 -2.55 10.48 -7.46
N LEU A 111 -2.01 11.69 -7.30
CA LEU A 111 -2.78 12.90 -7.02
C LEU A 111 -3.76 13.19 -8.16
N PHE A 112 -3.33 13.11 -9.41
CA PHE A 112 -4.19 13.31 -10.58
C PHE A 112 -5.32 12.27 -10.68
N VAL A 113 -5.01 10.98 -10.49
CA VAL A 113 -6.01 9.91 -10.46
C VAL A 113 -6.98 10.09 -9.30
N SER A 114 -6.48 10.43 -8.11
CA SER A 114 -7.32 10.64 -6.92
C SER A 114 -8.28 11.83 -7.09
N LEU A 115 -7.84 12.91 -7.73
CA LEU A 115 -8.67 14.08 -8.02
C LEU A 115 -9.65 13.87 -9.18
N LYS A 116 -9.26 13.12 -10.22
CA LYS A 116 -10.03 13.02 -11.48
C LYS A 116 -11.02 11.87 -11.50
N ASN A 117 -10.86 10.86 -10.64
CA ASN A 117 -11.63 9.63 -10.78
C ASN A 117 -13.04 9.74 -10.17
N LYS A 118 -13.97 10.31 -10.95
CA LYS A 118 -15.42 10.36 -10.67
C LYS A 118 -16.09 8.96 -10.65
N GLN A 119 -15.41 7.89 -11.05
CA GLN A 119 -16.00 6.54 -11.14
C GLN A 119 -16.01 5.75 -9.81
N TRP A 120 -15.46 6.30 -8.73
CA TRP A 120 -15.50 5.64 -7.41
C TRP A 120 -16.92 5.61 -6.80
N VAL A 121 -17.85 6.40 -7.36
CA VAL A 121 -19.22 6.58 -6.89
C VAL A 121 -20.23 5.69 -7.64
N SER A 122 -19.80 5.00 -8.70
CA SER A 122 -20.69 4.10 -9.43
C SER A 122 -20.90 2.83 -8.61
N SER A 123 -22.07 2.70 -7.99
CA SER A 123 -22.56 1.45 -7.41
C SER A 123 -22.67 0.40 -8.51
N VAL A 124 -21.61 -0.36 -8.76
CA VAL A 124 -21.62 -1.36 -9.81
C VAL A 124 -22.48 -2.54 -9.33
N GLN A 125 -23.57 -2.80 -10.05
CA GLN A 125 -24.48 -3.92 -9.81
C GLN A 125 -23.74 -5.24 -9.97
N VAL A 126 -23.89 -6.10 -8.96
CA VAL A 126 -23.27 -7.42 -8.88
C VAL A 126 -23.76 -8.32 -10.02
N GLN A 127 -22.91 -8.59 -11.00
CA GLN A 127 -23.03 -9.76 -11.87
C GLN A 127 -21.71 -10.54 -11.86
N LYS A 128 -21.80 -11.86 -11.60
CA LYS A 128 -20.65 -12.76 -11.56
C LYS A 128 -20.02 -12.91 -12.96
N LYS A 129 -19.01 -12.10 -13.30
CA LYS A 129 -18.13 -12.39 -14.44
C LYS A 129 -17.04 -13.38 -14.00
N LYS A 130 -16.81 -14.42 -14.80
CA LYS A 130 -15.65 -15.30 -14.60
C LYS A 130 -14.36 -14.48 -14.76
N PRO A 131 -13.32 -14.71 -13.94
CA PRO A 131 -12.04 -14.02 -14.09
C PRO A 131 -11.40 -14.38 -15.43
N ASN A 132 -11.35 -13.43 -16.36
CA ASN A 132 -10.70 -13.59 -17.66
C ASN A 132 -9.16 -13.51 -17.54
N MET A 133 -8.44 -14.07 -18.52
CA MET A 133 -6.97 -14.05 -18.61
C MET A 133 -6.38 -12.64 -18.41
N ILE A 134 -7.04 -11.61 -18.97
CA ILE A 134 -6.69 -10.19 -18.84
C ILE A 134 -6.66 -9.76 -17.37
N SER A 135 -7.61 -10.24 -16.57
CA SER A 135 -7.69 -9.90 -15.16
C SER A 135 -6.50 -10.47 -14.38
N LYS A 136 -6.10 -11.72 -14.66
CA LYS A 136 -4.95 -12.34 -13.99
C LYS A 136 -3.65 -11.62 -14.34
N CYS A 137 -3.49 -11.25 -15.62
CA CYS A 137 -2.36 -10.45 -16.09
C CYS A 137 -2.30 -9.10 -15.38
N LEU A 138 -3.43 -8.40 -15.27
CA LEU A 138 -3.50 -7.12 -14.58
C LEU A 138 -3.17 -7.24 -13.08
N SER A 139 -3.72 -8.24 -12.38
CA SER A 139 -3.37 -8.48 -10.96
C SER A 139 -1.87 -8.75 -10.82
N PHE A 140 -1.28 -9.52 -11.72
CA PHE A 140 0.15 -9.81 -11.70
C PHE A 140 1.00 -8.55 -11.92
N LEU A 141 0.64 -7.70 -12.89
CA LEU A 141 1.32 -6.42 -13.11
C LEU A 141 1.23 -5.48 -11.90
N ILE A 142 0.07 -5.44 -11.23
CA ILE A 142 -0.08 -4.69 -9.98
C ILE A 142 0.82 -5.27 -8.88
N ALA A 143 1.02 -6.60 -8.84
CA ALA A 143 1.88 -7.24 -7.84
C ALA A 143 3.36 -6.96 -8.11
N VAL A 144 3.77 -6.93 -9.38
CA VAL A 144 5.12 -6.52 -9.80
C VAL A 144 5.37 -5.06 -9.45
N TYR A 145 4.44 -4.17 -9.80
CA TYR A 145 4.50 -2.76 -9.40
C TYR A 145 4.56 -2.59 -7.88
N ASP A 146 3.73 -3.34 -7.16
CA ASP A 146 3.72 -3.28 -5.71
C ASP A 146 5.06 -3.74 -5.16
N GLY A 147 5.53 -4.92 -5.54
CA GLY A 147 6.77 -5.48 -5.01
C GLY A 147 7.98 -4.59 -5.23
N GLY A 148 8.06 -3.98 -6.41
CA GLY A 148 9.12 -3.04 -6.74
C GLY A 148 9.04 -1.75 -5.93
N PHE A 149 7.93 -1.02 -6.08
CA PHE A 149 7.82 0.34 -5.56
C PHE A 149 6.82 0.41 -4.40
N GLY A 150 5.54 0.13 -4.63
CA GLY A 150 4.52 -0.03 -3.58
C GLY A 150 3.52 1.13 -3.34
N PRO A 151 3.88 2.42 -3.44
CA PRO A 151 2.92 3.51 -3.32
C PRO A 151 1.73 3.40 -4.28
N GLY A 152 0.51 3.49 -3.76
CA GLY A 152 -0.71 3.44 -4.57
C GLY A 152 -1.16 2.03 -5.01
N SER A 153 -0.40 0.98 -4.71
CA SER A 153 -0.76 -0.39 -5.07
C SER A 153 -2.09 -0.85 -4.48
N SER A 154 -2.40 -0.47 -3.23
CA SER A 154 -3.67 -0.85 -2.61
C SER A 154 -4.85 -0.17 -3.32
N THR A 155 -4.71 1.07 -3.81
CA THR A 155 -5.69 1.72 -4.67
C THR A 155 -5.89 0.94 -5.97
N PHE A 156 -4.80 0.57 -6.64
CA PHE A 156 -4.89 -0.22 -7.88
C PHE A 156 -5.54 -1.58 -7.67
N ALA A 157 -5.20 -2.27 -6.58
CA ALA A 157 -5.81 -3.54 -6.21
C ALA A 157 -7.30 -3.39 -5.85
N ILE A 158 -7.69 -2.35 -5.11
CA ILE A 158 -9.11 -2.07 -4.80
C ILE A 158 -9.88 -1.83 -6.10
N LEU A 159 -9.37 -0.98 -7.00
CA LEU A 159 -10.01 -0.71 -8.30
C LEU A 159 -10.09 -1.98 -9.16
N HIS A 160 -9.05 -2.80 -9.13
CA HIS A 160 -9.04 -4.09 -9.81
C HIS A 160 -10.15 -5.00 -9.30
N TYR A 161 -10.28 -5.20 -7.98
CA TYR A 161 -11.33 -6.04 -7.42
C TYR A 161 -12.73 -5.44 -7.59
N MET A 162 -12.88 -4.11 -7.55
CA MET A 162 -14.14 -3.44 -7.88
C MET A 162 -14.52 -3.66 -9.36
N SER A 163 -13.56 -3.66 -10.28
CA SER A 163 -13.80 -3.96 -11.70
C SER A 163 -14.29 -5.40 -11.92
N GLN A 164 -13.99 -6.31 -10.99
CA GLN A 164 -14.49 -7.68 -10.94
C GLN A 164 -15.87 -7.81 -10.26
N GLN A 165 -16.60 -6.70 -10.04
CA GLN A 165 -17.94 -6.69 -9.45
C GLN A 165 -17.97 -7.08 -7.96
N HIS A 166 -16.85 -6.92 -7.25
CA HIS A 166 -16.85 -6.99 -5.79
C HIS A 166 -17.37 -5.68 -5.17
N THR A 167 -18.08 -5.80 -4.05
CA THR A 167 -18.40 -4.62 -3.23
C THR A 167 -17.12 -3.94 -2.77
N TYR A 168 -17.17 -2.64 -2.52
CA TYR A 168 -16.01 -1.87 -2.07
C TYR A 168 -15.34 -2.50 -0.83
N ILE A 169 -16.14 -2.89 0.18
CA ILE A 169 -15.64 -3.57 1.39
C ILE A 169 -14.89 -4.85 1.03
N LYS A 170 -15.48 -5.69 0.16
CA LYS A 170 -14.85 -6.95 -0.27
C LYS A 170 -13.57 -6.72 -1.06
N ALA A 171 -13.52 -5.67 -1.89
CA ALA A 171 -12.34 -5.29 -2.64
C ALA A 171 -11.18 -4.85 -1.72
N VAL A 172 -11.48 -4.09 -0.66
CA VAL A 172 -10.49 -3.73 0.39
C VAL A 172 -9.96 -4.98 1.09
N GLN A 173 -10.84 -5.92 1.45
CA GLN A 173 -10.45 -7.18 2.11
C GLN A 173 -9.55 -8.06 1.22
N LEU A 174 -9.92 -8.25 -0.05
CA LEU A 174 -9.11 -9.01 -1.01
C LEU A 174 -7.77 -8.33 -1.28
N THR A 175 -7.76 -7.00 -1.32
CA THR A 175 -6.53 -6.21 -1.46
C THR A 175 -5.55 -6.49 -0.32
N ARG A 176 -6.01 -6.68 0.92
CA ARG A 176 -5.11 -7.01 2.05
C ARG A 176 -4.38 -8.33 1.84
N VAL A 177 -5.09 -9.35 1.38
CA VAL A 177 -4.50 -10.64 1.02
C VAL A 177 -3.45 -10.49 -0.08
N PHE A 178 -3.82 -9.76 -1.13
CA PHE A 178 -2.96 -9.50 -2.27
C PHE A 178 -1.68 -8.76 -1.87
N ILE A 179 -1.82 -7.69 -1.07
CA ILE A 179 -0.69 -6.88 -0.60
C ILE A 179 0.20 -7.68 0.34
N PHE A 180 -0.35 -8.57 1.17
CA PHE A 180 0.48 -9.46 1.99
C PHE A 180 1.41 -10.32 1.14
N GLY A 181 0.89 -10.97 0.09
CA GLY A 181 1.71 -11.81 -0.77
C GLY A 181 2.80 -11.02 -1.51
N SER A 182 2.45 -9.90 -2.14
CA SER A 182 3.43 -9.06 -2.84
C SER A 182 4.48 -8.46 -1.91
N CYS A 183 4.08 -8.00 -0.73
CA CYS A 183 5.01 -7.48 0.28
C CYS A 183 5.91 -8.58 0.85
N LEU A 184 5.39 -9.80 1.07
CA LEU A 184 6.18 -10.93 1.54
C LEU A 184 7.27 -11.29 0.52
N GLY A 185 6.93 -11.39 -0.76
CA GLY A 185 7.89 -11.67 -1.83
C GLY A 185 8.95 -10.57 -1.96
N ALA A 186 8.51 -9.31 -1.97
CA ALA A 186 9.41 -8.17 -2.05
C ALA A 186 10.33 -8.03 -0.84
N PHE A 187 9.81 -8.28 0.37
CA PHE A 187 10.59 -8.22 1.60
C PHE A 187 11.76 -9.20 1.59
N ILE A 188 11.57 -10.43 1.08
CA ILE A 188 12.65 -11.41 0.95
C ILE A 188 13.80 -10.86 0.10
N VAL A 189 13.47 -10.24 -1.05
CA VAL A 189 14.48 -9.63 -1.93
C VAL A 189 15.16 -8.43 -1.24
N TYR A 190 14.38 -7.51 -0.68
CA TYR A 190 14.94 -6.34 -0.01
C TYR A 190 15.77 -6.69 1.24
N TYR A 191 15.42 -7.78 1.94
CA TYR A 191 16.22 -8.31 3.03
C TYR A 191 17.60 -8.78 2.55
N GLN A 192 17.66 -9.49 1.42
CA GLN A 192 18.91 -9.95 0.83
C GLN A 192 19.81 -8.81 0.34
N THR A 193 19.22 -7.69 -0.10
CA THR A 193 19.98 -6.50 -0.54
C THR A 193 20.60 -5.69 0.62
N GLY A 194 20.21 -5.95 1.87
CA GLY A 194 20.70 -5.20 3.03
C GLY A 194 20.04 -3.83 3.26
N PHE A 195 19.03 -3.45 2.47
CA PHE A 195 18.32 -2.17 2.66
C PHE A 195 17.39 -2.14 3.88
N VAL A 196 17.09 -3.28 4.50
CA VAL A 196 16.19 -3.38 5.66
C VAL A 196 16.88 -2.87 6.93
N GLN A 197 16.37 -1.76 7.46
CA GLN A 197 16.76 -1.23 8.76
C GLN A 197 15.73 -1.60 9.82
N TRP A 198 16.08 -2.53 10.70
CA TRP A 198 15.14 -3.12 11.67
C TRP A 198 14.48 -2.11 12.60
N HIS A 199 15.22 -1.08 13.03
CA HIS A 199 14.68 0.00 13.87
C HIS A 199 13.48 0.69 13.21
N TYR A 200 13.59 1.03 11.92
CA TYR A 200 12.51 1.66 11.16
C TYR A 200 11.39 0.66 10.83
N ALA A 201 11.77 -0.56 10.43
CA ALA A 201 10.87 -1.64 10.07
C ALA A 201 9.92 -2.00 11.22
N ILE A 202 10.44 -2.17 12.44
CA ILE A 202 9.64 -2.51 13.63
C ILE A 202 8.75 -1.35 14.04
N ALA A 203 9.27 -0.12 14.11
CA ALA A 203 8.48 1.07 14.46
C ALA A 203 7.27 1.25 13.55
N MET A 204 7.52 1.14 12.24
CA MET A 204 6.49 1.24 11.20
C MET A 204 5.54 0.05 11.22
N ALA A 205 6.01 -1.17 11.50
CA ALA A 205 5.16 -2.37 11.55
C ALA A 205 4.17 -2.31 12.72
N ILE A 206 4.59 -1.86 13.90
CA ILE A 206 3.72 -1.65 15.06
C ILE A 206 2.65 -0.62 14.71
N GLY A 207 3.08 0.56 14.24
CA GLY A 207 2.17 1.65 13.91
C GLY A 207 1.19 1.27 12.80
N SER A 208 1.71 0.69 11.72
CA SER A 208 0.91 0.27 10.56
C SER A 208 -0.10 -0.82 10.91
N SER A 209 0.25 -1.74 11.81
CA SER A 209 -0.68 -2.78 12.26
C SER A 209 -1.83 -2.16 13.06
N LEU A 210 -1.52 -1.29 14.03
CA LEU A 210 -2.55 -0.60 14.81
C LEU A 210 -3.45 0.26 13.91
N GLY A 211 -2.87 1.09 13.06
CA GLY A 211 -3.61 1.92 12.12
C GLY A 211 -4.47 1.10 11.17
N SER A 212 -3.95 -0.01 10.64
CA SER A 212 -4.69 -0.89 9.73
C SER A 212 -5.92 -1.52 10.41
N GLN A 213 -5.76 -2.01 11.65
CA GLN A 213 -6.85 -2.62 12.40
C GLN A 213 -7.94 -1.59 12.76
N ILE A 214 -7.55 -0.41 13.24
CA ILE A 214 -8.50 0.68 13.52
C ILE A 214 -9.24 1.07 12.23
N GLY A 215 -8.51 1.14 11.11
CA GLY A 215 -9.09 1.43 9.80
C GLY A 215 -10.10 0.38 9.35
N LEU A 216 -9.84 -0.91 9.58
CA LEU A 216 -10.78 -1.99 9.25
C LEU A 216 -12.07 -1.92 10.09
N LEU A 217 -11.95 -1.63 11.38
CA LEU A 217 -13.10 -1.46 12.27
C LEU A 217 -13.93 -0.21 11.91
N ALA A 218 -13.27 0.85 11.44
CA ALA A 218 -13.93 2.07 11.03
C ALA A 218 -14.51 2.01 9.59
N LEU A 219 -14.01 1.10 8.75
CA LEU A 219 -14.37 0.98 7.33
C LEU A 219 -15.90 0.93 7.07
N PRO A 220 -16.72 0.20 7.85
CA PRO A 220 -18.17 0.18 7.62
C PRO A 220 -18.88 1.49 7.98
N ARG A 221 -18.24 2.35 8.78
CA ARG A 221 -18.83 3.58 9.34
C ARG A 221 -18.41 4.83 8.58
N ILE A 222 -17.28 4.80 7.89
CA ILE A 222 -16.73 5.95 7.17
C ILE A 222 -17.15 5.88 5.70
N PRO A 223 -17.87 6.89 5.18
CA PRO A 223 -18.19 6.94 3.76
C PRO A 223 -16.90 7.08 2.94
N LEU A 224 -16.81 6.34 1.84
CA LEU A 224 -15.65 6.31 0.93
C LEU A 224 -15.14 7.71 0.55
N LYS A 225 -16.04 8.66 0.33
CA LYS A 225 -15.69 10.04 -0.02
C LYS A 225 -14.87 10.75 1.05
N VAL A 226 -15.13 10.48 2.33
CA VAL A 226 -14.38 11.05 3.46
C VAL A 226 -12.99 10.44 3.51
N ALA A 227 -12.88 9.12 3.35
CA ALA A 227 -11.58 8.44 3.30
C ALA A 227 -10.67 8.96 2.18
N GLN A 228 -11.24 9.20 1.00
CA GLN A 228 -10.50 9.80 -0.13
C GLN A 228 -10.06 11.23 0.17
N LEU A 229 -10.94 12.05 0.77
CA LEU A 229 -10.59 13.43 1.14
C LEU A 229 -9.43 13.45 2.14
N MET A 230 -9.44 12.53 3.11
CA MET A 230 -8.32 12.34 4.04
C MET A 230 -7.02 12.00 3.30
N LEU A 231 -7.05 11.04 2.38
CA LEU A 231 -5.87 10.66 1.58
C LEU A 231 -5.32 11.84 0.77
N VAL A 232 -6.17 12.55 0.03
CA VAL A 232 -5.75 13.70 -0.80
C VAL A 232 -5.19 14.81 0.07
N SER A 233 -5.84 15.13 1.19
CA SER A 233 -5.38 16.18 2.09
C SER A 233 -3.97 15.91 2.63
N ILE A 234 -3.69 14.66 3.02
CA ILE A 234 -2.36 14.26 3.53
C ILE A 234 -1.31 14.32 2.42
N ILE A 235 -1.63 13.87 1.20
CA ILE A 235 -0.70 13.95 0.07
C ILE A 235 -0.36 15.41 -0.25
N VAL A 236 -1.36 16.31 -0.27
CA VAL A 236 -1.14 17.74 -0.53
C VAL A 236 -0.24 18.36 0.53
N LEU A 237 -0.48 18.05 1.82
CA LEU A 237 0.37 18.50 2.91
C LEU A 237 1.81 18.01 2.77
N LEU A 238 2.01 16.72 2.46
CA LEU A 238 3.34 16.13 2.26
C LEU A 238 4.08 16.75 1.08
N ILE A 239 3.39 16.99 -0.05
CA ILE A 239 3.98 17.68 -1.20
C ILE A 239 4.39 19.11 -0.82
N GLY A 240 3.51 19.83 -0.13
CA GLY A 240 3.81 21.19 0.35
C GLY A 240 5.05 21.24 1.24
N GLU A 241 5.17 20.29 2.17
CA GLU A 241 6.32 20.19 3.06
C GLU A 241 7.61 19.79 2.34
N MET A 242 7.53 18.85 1.39
CA MET A 242 8.68 18.50 0.54
C MET A 242 9.17 19.68 -0.30
N LEU A 243 8.25 20.46 -0.88
CA LEU A 243 8.60 21.65 -1.66
C LEU A 243 9.21 22.75 -0.78
N TYR A 244 8.65 22.98 0.41
CA TYR A 244 9.19 23.95 1.37
C TYR A 244 10.63 23.59 1.76
N LYS A 245 10.88 22.32 2.09
CA LYS A 245 12.21 21.84 2.48
C LYS A 245 13.22 21.96 1.34
N LEU A 246 12.80 21.73 0.10
CA LEU A 246 13.66 21.89 -1.08
C LEU A 246 13.98 23.36 -1.37
N ALA A 247 13.04 24.29 -1.09
CA ALA A 247 13.25 25.73 -1.25
C ALA A 247 14.06 26.37 -0.11
N SER A 248 14.10 25.74 1.06
CA SER A 248 14.87 26.19 2.23
C SER A 248 16.27 25.57 2.33
N SER A 249 16.67 24.73 1.37
CA SER A 249 17.98 24.06 1.28
C SER A 249 18.83 24.72 0.18
#